data_AF-A0A401RLG6-F1
#
_entry.id   AF-A0A401RLG6-F1
#
_cell.length_a   1.000
_cell.length_b   1.000
_cell.length_c   1.000
_cell.angle_alpha   90.00
_cell.angle_beta   90.00
_cell.angle_gamma   90.00
#
_symmetry.space_group_name_H-M   'P 1'
#
loop_
_entity.id
_entity.type
_entity.pdbx_description
1 polymer ?
#
loop_
_entity_poly.entity_id
_entity_poly.type
_entity_poly.pdbx_seq_one_letter_code
_entity_poly.pdbx_strand_id
1 'polypeptide(L)'
;SEEFDIYTLYCMNYPNSVSVLRECMKNGTLAKFFRERQTSLSHSLPLETYLLKPVQRILKYHLLLQELAKHFDKSAEGYEMVKEAIITMTAVAWYINDMKRKQEQAVRLQEIQNSLLNWKGPDLIAFGELVLEGTFRVQRAKKERTLFLFDKMLLITKRRGEQYTYNTHIFVSITAPLPPPQGTGLGVGGQGKS
;
A
#
# COMPACT_ATOMS: atom_id res chain seq x y z
N SER A 1 12.50 -4.02 21.12
CA SER A 1 11.77 -3.68 19.88
C SER A 1 11.63 -2.18 19.64
N GLU A 2 11.48 -1.33 20.66
CA GLU A 2 11.36 0.14 20.52
C GLU A 2 12.54 0.81 19.78
N GLU A 3 13.75 0.25 19.90
CA GLU A 3 14.94 0.78 19.22
C GLU A 3 14.84 0.81 17.68
N PHE A 4 13.95 0.01 17.08
CA PHE A 4 13.74 -0.01 15.63
C PHE A 4 12.66 0.97 15.16
N ASP A 5 11.95 1.66 16.06
CA ASP A 5 10.91 2.63 15.69
C ASP A 5 11.47 3.81 14.89
N ILE A 6 12.74 4.16 15.13
CA ILE A 6 13.44 5.16 14.34
C ILE A 6 13.53 4.78 12.86
N TYR A 7 13.63 3.49 12.54
CA TYR A 7 13.62 3.01 11.16
C TYR A 7 12.23 3.12 10.55
N THR A 8 11.16 2.87 11.32
CA THR A 8 9.79 3.10 10.87
C THR A 8 9.61 4.57 10.47
N LEU A 9 9.97 5.50 11.35
CA LEU A 9 9.90 6.94 11.06
C LEU A 9 10.73 7.32 9.83
N TYR A 10 11.96 6.80 9.73
CA TYR A 10 12.82 7.04 8.59
C TYR A 10 12.19 6.54 7.27
N CYS A 11 11.65 5.32 7.26
CA CYS A 11 11.00 4.74 6.08
C CYS A 11 9.74 5.51 5.67
N MET A 12 8.93 5.98 6.63
CA MET A 12 7.75 6.78 6.35
C MET A 12 8.11 8.15 5.74
N ASN A 13 9.19 8.77 6.20
CA ASN A 13 9.65 10.08 5.74
C ASN A 13 10.59 10.04 4.52
N TYR A 14 11.12 8.87 4.16
CA TYR A 14 12.06 8.71 3.04
C TYR A 14 11.55 9.31 1.72
N PRO A 15 10.29 9.09 1.27
CA PRO A 15 9.79 9.70 0.04
C PRO A 15 9.81 11.23 0.06
N ASN A 16 9.48 11.83 1.21
CA ASN A 16 9.53 13.27 1.40
C ASN A 16 10.97 13.79 1.34
N SER A 17 11.90 13.09 2.00
CA SER A 17 13.33 13.43 1.97
C SER A 17 13.90 13.39 0.54
N VAL A 18 13.51 12.39 -0.26
CA VAL A 18 13.87 12.30 -1.68
C VAL A 18 13.24 13.43 -2.50
N SER A 19 11.98 13.77 -2.24
CA SER A 19 11.30 14.89 -2.91
C SER A 19 12.02 16.23 -2.67
N VAL A 20 12.33 16.53 -1.40
CA VAL A 20 13.07 17.74 -1.00
C VAL A 20 14.46 17.74 -1.63
N LEU A 21 15.18 16.62 -1.60
CA LEU A 21 16.50 16.52 -2.24
C LEU A 21 16.40 16.83 -3.74
N ARG A 22 15.40 16.27 -4.45
CA ARG A 22 15.19 16.55 -5.88
C ARG A 22 14.90 18.02 -6.14
N GLU A 23 14.16 18.68 -5.27
CA GLU A 23 13.93 20.12 -5.35
C GLU A 23 15.21 20.92 -5.12
N CYS A 24 16.01 20.56 -4.11
CA CYS A 24 17.32 21.18 -3.88
C CYS A 24 18.25 21.02 -5.09
N MET A 25 18.21 19.87 -5.78
CA MET A 25 19.02 19.63 -6.98
C MET A 25 18.60 20.48 -8.18
N LYS A 26 17.40 21.08 -8.19
CA LYS A 26 17.00 22.08 -9.19
C LYS A 26 17.64 23.45 -8.95
N ASN A 27 18.07 23.73 -7.72
CA ASN A 27 18.79 24.96 -7.37
C ASN A 27 20.29 24.78 -7.66
N GLY A 28 20.82 25.59 -8.59
CA GLY A 28 22.22 25.48 -9.04
C GLY A 28 23.26 25.58 -7.92
N THR A 29 23.01 26.42 -6.90
CA THR A 29 23.92 26.61 -5.76
C THR A 29 23.96 25.36 -4.88
N LEU A 30 22.79 24.81 -4.52
CA LEU A 30 22.69 23.59 -3.70
C LEU A 30 23.22 22.37 -4.46
N ALA A 31 22.89 22.24 -5.75
CA ALA A 31 23.40 21.16 -6.60
C ALA A 31 24.94 21.19 -6.72
N LYS A 32 25.55 22.38 -6.76
CA LYS A 32 27.01 22.54 -6.73
C LYS A 32 27.57 22.10 -5.37
N PHE A 33 26.98 22.57 -4.26
CA PHE A 33 27.38 22.18 -2.92
C PHE A 33 27.36 20.65 -2.69
N PHE A 34 26.29 19.97 -3.09
CA PHE A 34 26.20 18.51 -2.94
C PHE A 34 27.26 17.77 -3.77
N ARG A 35 27.54 18.23 -5.00
CA ARG A 35 28.60 17.65 -5.85
C ARG A 35 29.98 17.86 -5.26
N GLU A 36 30.30 19.07 -4.81
CA GLU A 36 31.57 19.36 -4.14
C GLU A 36 31.76 18.51 -2.89
N ARG A 37 30.70 18.36 -2.08
CA ARG A 37 30.76 17.51 -0.89
C ARG A 37 30.98 16.05 -1.25
N GLN A 38 30.28 15.54 -2.26
CA GLN A 38 30.45 14.18 -2.76
C GLN A 38 31.89 13.91 -3.20
N THR A 39 32.49 14.84 -3.97
CA THR A 39 33.90 14.76 -4.39
C THR A 39 34.84 14.83 -3.19
N SER A 40 34.63 15.77 -2.25
CA SER A 40 35.49 15.92 -1.06
C SER A 40 35.51 14.67 -0.18
N LEU A 41 34.38 13.95 -0.11
CA LEU A 41 34.25 12.71 0.64
C LEU A 41 34.63 11.47 -0.19
N SER A 42 35.01 11.64 -1.45
CA SER A 42 35.30 10.53 -2.39
C SER A 42 34.16 9.51 -2.47
N HIS A 43 32.92 9.99 -2.37
CA HIS A 43 31.74 9.16 -2.46
C HIS A 43 31.43 8.81 -3.92
N SER A 44 31.36 7.51 -4.21
CA SER A 44 31.10 6.99 -5.56
C SER A 44 29.63 7.11 -6.02
N LEU A 45 28.70 7.27 -5.08
CA LEU A 45 27.26 7.29 -5.34
C LEU A 45 26.64 8.66 -4.99
N PRO A 46 25.51 9.04 -5.62
CA PRO A 46 24.76 10.22 -5.22
C PRO A 46 24.21 10.11 -3.80
N LEU A 47 23.94 11.26 -3.15
CA LEU A 47 23.37 11.33 -1.81
C LEU A 47 22.05 10.54 -1.68
N GLU A 48 21.19 10.57 -2.71
CA GLU A 48 19.92 9.81 -2.75
C GLU A 48 20.15 8.30 -2.49
N THR A 49 21.23 7.73 -3.04
CA THR A 49 21.55 6.31 -2.84
C THR A 49 21.97 6.01 -1.40
N TYR A 50 22.65 6.95 -0.73
CA TYR A 50 23.01 6.79 0.68
C TYR A 50 21.79 6.90 1.59
N LEU A 51 20.83 7.77 1.27
CA LEU A 51 19.56 7.88 1.99
C LEU A 51 18.71 6.60 1.89
N LEU A 52 18.86 5.82 0.82
CA LEU A 52 18.15 4.55 0.67
C LEU A 52 18.74 3.43 1.54
N LYS A 53 20.01 3.53 1.98
CA LYS A 53 20.71 2.45 2.69
C LYS A 53 20.02 2.02 4.01
N PRO A 54 19.52 2.92 4.88
CA PRO A 54 18.81 2.51 6.11
C PRO A 54 17.52 1.74 5.82
N VAL A 55 16.76 2.18 4.80
CA VAL A 55 15.54 1.49 4.35
C VAL A 55 15.87 0.07 3.86
N GLN A 56 16.93 -0.07 3.07
CA GLN A 56 17.38 -1.39 2.60
C GLN A 56 17.92 -2.26 3.73
N ARG A 57 18.63 -1.67 4.70
CA ARG A 57 19.30 -2.40 5.77
C ARG A 57 18.30 -3.05 6.71
N ILE A 58 17.28 -2.29 7.14
CA ILE A 58 16.27 -2.81 8.07
C ILE A 58 15.48 -3.99 7.49
N LEU A 59 15.21 -3.95 6.17
CA LEU A 59 14.52 -5.01 5.43
C LEU A 59 15.42 -6.22 5.08
N LYS A 60 16.72 -6.18 5.41
CA LYS A 60 17.66 -7.27 5.12
C LYS A 60 18.09 -8.05 6.35
N TYR A 61 17.95 -7.51 7.55
CA TYR A 61 18.44 -8.18 8.77
C TYR A 61 17.86 -9.58 8.95
N HIS A 62 16.56 -9.77 8.74
CA HIS A 62 15.96 -11.10 8.85
C HIS A 62 16.53 -12.08 7.81
N LEU A 63 16.83 -11.63 6.58
CA LEU A 63 17.43 -12.48 5.54
C LEU A 63 18.87 -12.89 5.93
N LEU A 64 19.65 -11.93 6.44
CA LEU A 64 21.02 -12.19 6.87
C LEU A 64 21.06 -13.15 8.06
N LEU A 65 20.15 -13.00 9.02
CA LEU A 65 20.03 -13.90 10.16
C LEU A 65 19.54 -15.30 9.76
N GLN A 66 18.61 -15.39 8.81
CA GLN A 66 18.19 -16.67 8.22
C GLN A 66 19.36 -17.38 7.54
N GLU A 67 20.19 -16.64 6.81
CA GLU A 67 21.37 -17.21 6.14
C GLU A 67 22.44 -17.66 7.13
N LEU A 68 22.64 -16.89 8.21
CA LEU A 68 23.50 -17.27 9.33
C LEU A 68 23.01 -18.58 9.97
N ALA A 69 21.71 -18.68 10.26
CA ALA A 69 21.12 -19.85 10.93
C ALA A 69 21.24 -21.14 10.11
N LYS A 70 21.38 -21.07 8.78
CA LYS A 70 21.62 -22.25 7.93
C LYS A 70 23.00 -22.86 8.13
N HIS A 71 23.99 -22.04 8.50
CA HIS A 71 25.39 -22.43 8.65
C HIS A 71 25.83 -22.51 10.12
N PHE A 72 24.96 -22.14 11.05
CA PHE A 72 25.22 -22.19 12.48
C PHE A 72 24.93 -23.59 13.04
N ASP A 73 25.82 -24.10 13.89
CA ASP A 73 25.60 -25.39 14.55
C ASP A 73 24.37 -25.30 15.47
N LYS A 74 23.39 -26.18 15.23
CA LYS A 74 22.14 -26.22 16.00
C LYS A 74 22.34 -26.63 17.45
N SER A 75 23.46 -27.28 17.77
CA SER A 75 23.82 -27.71 19.12
C SER A 75 24.65 -26.67 19.86
N ALA A 76 25.10 -25.61 19.17
CA ALA A 76 25.92 -24.58 19.77
C ALA A 76 25.09 -23.63 20.64
N GLU A 77 25.73 -23.17 21.73
CA GLU A 77 25.19 -22.13 22.59
C GLU A 77 24.98 -20.85 21.77
N GLY A 78 23.72 -20.41 21.68
CA GLY A 78 23.31 -19.22 20.91
C GLY A 78 22.46 -19.49 19.66
N TYR A 79 22.26 -20.75 19.24
CA TYR A 79 21.34 -21.03 18.13
C TYR A 79 19.90 -20.56 18.41
N GLU A 80 19.44 -20.68 19.66
CA GLU A 80 18.12 -20.17 20.07
C GLU A 80 18.02 -18.65 19.94
N MET A 81 19.06 -17.92 20.37
CA MET A 81 19.11 -16.46 20.23
C MET A 81 19.05 -16.03 18.75
N VAL A 82 19.69 -16.79 17.85
CA VAL A 82 19.61 -16.52 16.40
C VAL A 82 18.17 -16.71 15.90
N LYS A 83 17.47 -17.76 16.33
CA LYS A 83 16.07 -17.99 15.95
C LYS A 83 15.15 -16.87 16.46
N GLU A 84 15.31 -16.45 17.71
CA GLU A 84 14.55 -15.33 18.28
C GLU A 84 14.83 -14.01 17.55
N ALA A 85 16.09 -13.76 17.19
CA ALA A 85 16.48 -12.59 16.42
C ALA A 85 15.83 -12.61 15.02
N ILE A 86 15.76 -13.77 14.35
CA ILE A 86 15.04 -13.90 13.07
C ILE A 86 13.58 -13.50 13.22
N ILE A 87 12.88 -14.07 14.21
CA ILE A 87 11.46 -13.78 14.45
C ILE A 87 11.26 -12.29 14.69
N THR A 88 12.09 -11.69 15.55
CA THR A 88 12.02 -10.27 15.90
C THR A 88 12.26 -9.40 14.67
N MET A 89 13.30 -9.66 13.89
CA MET A 89 13.61 -8.85 12.71
C MET A 89 12.60 -9.05 11.57
N THR A 90 11.99 -10.22 11.46
CA THR A 90 10.86 -10.44 10.55
C THR A 90 9.65 -9.62 10.97
N ALA A 91 9.34 -9.57 12.27
CA ALA A 91 8.24 -8.76 12.79
C ALA A 91 8.47 -7.25 12.54
N VAL A 92 9.70 -6.76 12.74
CA VAL A 92 10.06 -5.36 12.45
C VAL A 92 9.89 -5.04 10.96
N ALA A 93 10.41 -5.90 10.06
CA ALA A 93 10.27 -5.69 8.62
C ALA A 93 8.80 -5.71 8.18
N TRP A 94 8.02 -6.63 8.71
CA TRP A 94 6.58 -6.70 8.46
C TRP A 94 5.86 -5.43 8.95
N TYR A 95 6.16 -4.97 10.16
CA TYR A 95 5.55 -3.78 10.75
C TYR A 95 5.84 -2.52 9.92
N ILE A 96 7.09 -2.31 9.50
CA ILE A 96 7.46 -1.16 8.65
C ILE A 96 6.69 -1.20 7.33
N ASN A 97 6.59 -2.38 6.71
CA ASN A 97 5.84 -2.55 5.48
C ASN A 97 4.33 -2.30 5.67
N ASP A 98 3.74 -2.76 6.79
CA ASP A 98 2.33 -2.51 7.12
C ASP A 98 2.06 -1.02 7.36
N MET A 99 2.95 -0.32 8.07
CA MET A 99 2.85 1.13 8.26
C MET A 99 2.95 1.88 6.94
N LYS A 100 3.83 1.43 6.03
CA LYS A 100 3.95 2.02 4.69
C LYS A 100 2.66 1.86 3.90
N ARG A 101 2.12 0.65 3.88
CA ARG A 101 0.85 0.32 3.22
C ARG A 101 -0.29 1.19 3.76
N LYS A 102 -0.42 1.32 5.08
CA LYS A 102 -1.44 2.17 5.71
C LYS A 102 -1.29 3.64 5.37
N GLN A 103 -0.06 4.15 5.32
CA GLN A 103 0.21 5.53 4.89
C GLN A 103 -0.25 5.76 3.45
N GLU A 104 0.09 4.84 2.53
CA GLU A 104 -0.31 4.93 1.12
C GLU A 104 -1.82 4.84 0.95
N GLN A 105 -2.48 3.94 1.69
CA GLN A 105 -3.94 3.83 1.72
C GLN A 105 -4.59 5.11 2.27
N ALA A 106 -4.04 5.71 3.32
CA ALA A 106 -4.56 6.95 3.87
C ALA A 106 -4.44 8.13 2.89
N VAL A 107 -3.31 8.23 2.18
CA VAL A 107 -3.12 9.22 1.10
C VAL A 107 -4.15 8.99 -0.01
N ARG A 108 -4.28 7.74 -0.48
CA ARG A 108 -5.25 7.39 -1.53
C ARG A 108 -6.69 7.71 -1.11
N LEU A 109 -7.04 7.42 0.15
CA LEU A 109 -8.34 7.73 0.71
C LEU A 109 -8.64 9.23 0.69
N GLN A 110 -7.65 10.04 1.07
CA GLN A 110 -7.77 11.49 1.05
C GLN A 110 -7.94 12.03 -0.38
N GLU A 111 -7.23 11.48 -1.36
CA GLU A 111 -7.42 11.82 -2.78
C GLU A 111 -8.84 11.51 -3.25
N ILE A 112 -9.39 10.34 -2.87
CA ILE A 112 -10.76 9.95 -3.21
C ILE A 112 -11.75 10.91 -2.53
N GLN A 113 -11.59 11.19 -1.24
CA GLN A 113 -12.43 12.14 -0.50
C GLN A 113 -12.46 13.50 -1.18
N ASN A 114 -11.30 14.05 -1.55
CA ASN A 114 -11.17 15.36 -2.18
C ASN A 114 -11.75 15.42 -3.60
N SER A 115 -11.74 14.31 -4.32
CA SER A 115 -12.28 14.20 -5.69
C SER A 115 -13.75 13.76 -5.73
N LEU A 116 -14.35 13.43 -4.57
CA LEU A 116 -15.72 12.94 -4.45
C LEU A 116 -16.73 14.09 -4.33
N LEU A 117 -17.51 14.29 -5.39
CA LEU A 117 -18.60 15.25 -5.47
C LEU A 117 -19.91 14.68 -4.96
N ASN A 118 -20.77 15.56 -4.42
CA ASN A 118 -22.13 15.26 -3.95
C ASN A 118 -22.21 14.23 -2.80
N TRP A 119 -21.10 13.95 -2.13
CA TRP A 119 -21.10 13.20 -0.88
C TRP A 119 -21.50 14.11 0.28
N LYS A 120 -22.45 13.65 1.11
CA LYS A 120 -22.94 14.36 2.30
C LYS A 120 -22.80 13.53 3.58
N GLY A 121 -22.14 12.38 3.50
CA GLY A 121 -21.92 11.51 4.65
C GLY A 121 -20.64 11.88 5.42
N PRO A 122 -20.32 11.13 6.47
CA PRO A 122 -19.04 11.21 7.18
C PRO A 122 -17.83 11.05 6.26
N ASP A 123 -16.65 11.44 6.73
CA ASP A 123 -15.39 11.18 6.02
C ASP A 123 -15.21 9.69 5.73
N LEU A 124 -14.64 9.38 4.57
CA LEU A 124 -14.51 8.01 4.09
C LEU A 124 -13.70 7.12 5.06
N ILE A 125 -12.82 7.73 5.87
CA ILE A 125 -12.05 7.04 6.92
C ILE A 125 -12.93 6.40 8.01
N ALA A 126 -14.14 6.92 8.23
CA ALA A 126 -15.08 6.34 9.19
C ALA A 126 -15.59 4.94 8.75
N PHE A 127 -15.46 4.60 7.46
CA PHE A 127 -15.92 3.32 6.91
C PHE A 127 -14.83 2.24 6.83
N GLY A 128 -13.61 2.53 7.27
CA GLY A 128 -12.50 1.57 7.35
C GLY A 128 -11.44 1.75 6.26
N GLU A 129 -10.54 0.76 6.15
CA GLU A 129 -9.48 0.73 5.14
C GLU A 129 -10.08 0.55 3.73
N LEU A 130 -9.46 1.17 2.72
CA LEU A 130 -9.77 0.88 1.33
C LEU A 130 -9.19 -0.48 0.96
N VAL A 131 -10.07 -1.44 0.73
CA VAL A 131 -9.73 -2.83 0.39
C VAL A 131 -9.55 -3.01 -1.10
N LEU A 132 -10.43 -2.41 -1.92
CA LEU A 132 -10.41 -2.57 -3.36
C LEU A 132 -10.92 -1.32 -4.08
N GLU A 133 -10.29 -0.99 -5.20
CA GLU A 133 -10.74 0.00 -6.16
C GLU A 133 -10.88 -0.66 -7.54
N GLY A 134 -11.98 -0.41 -8.24
CA GLY A 134 -12.17 -0.98 -9.57
C GLY A 134 -13.19 -0.22 -10.42
N THR A 135 -12.98 -0.19 -11.73
CA THR A 135 -13.93 0.39 -12.69
C THR A 135 -14.64 -0.71 -13.47
N PHE A 136 -15.97 -0.71 -13.43
CA PHE A 136 -16.80 -1.75 -14.01
C PHE A 136 -17.83 -1.17 -14.98
N ARG A 137 -18.03 -1.86 -16.10
CA ARG A 137 -19.11 -1.59 -17.04
C ARG A 137 -20.34 -2.40 -16.63
N VAL A 138 -21.33 -1.74 -16.05
CA VAL A 138 -22.58 -2.39 -15.64
C VAL A 138 -23.40 -2.68 -16.90
N GLN A 139 -23.81 -3.93 -17.12
CA GLN A 139 -24.53 -4.38 -18.33
C GLN A 139 -25.82 -3.58 -18.63
N ARG A 140 -26.46 -3.01 -17.60
CA ARG A 140 -27.67 -2.17 -17.72
C ARG A 140 -27.41 -0.65 -17.76
N ALA A 141 -26.15 -0.19 -17.66
CA ALA A 141 -25.82 1.24 -17.68
C ALA A 141 -24.92 1.60 -18.87
N LYS A 142 -25.27 2.67 -19.60
CA LYS A 142 -24.46 3.20 -20.72
C LYS A 142 -23.05 3.69 -20.31
N LYS A 143 -22.77 3.87 -19.02
CA LYS A 143 -21.52 4.47 -18.53
C LYS A 143 -20.90 3.61 -17.44
N GLU A 144 -19.57 3.56 -17.43
CA GLU A 144 -18.77 2.89 -16.40
C GLU A 144 -19.05 3.46 -15.00
N ARG A 145 -18.80 2.63 -13.99
CA ARG A 145 -18.90 2.97 -12.57
C ARG A 145 -17.57 2.64 -11.91
N THR A 146 -17.11 3.53 -11.05
CA THR A 146 -15.95 3.27 -10.20
C THR A 146 -16.46 2.88 -8.82
N LEU A 147 -15.99 1.74 -8.34
CA LEU A 147 -16.34 1.13 -7.06
C LEU A 147 -15.16 1.27 -6.12
N PHE A 148 -15.43 1.70 -4.89
CA PHE A 148 -14.46 1.72 -3.79
C PHE A 148 -15.01 0.86 -2.65
N LEU A 149 -14.35 -0.25 -2.36
CA LEU A 149 -14.71 -1.15 -1.28
C LEU A 149 -13.93 -0.80 -0.03
N PHE A 150 -14.65 -0.41 1.01
CA PHE A 150 -14.18 -0.22 2.37
C PHE A 150 -14.64 -1.38 3.26
N ASP A 151 -14.01 -1.55 4.42
CA ASP A 151 -14.37 -2.60 5.40
C ASP A 151 -15.87 -2.64 5.70
N LYS A 152 -16.50 -1.46 5.81
CA LYS A 152 -17.90 -1.32 6.21
C LYS A 152 -18.82 -0.84 5.09
N MET A 153 -18.29 -0.49 3.91
CA MET A 153 -19.06 0.17 2.86
C MET A 153 -18.50 -0.09 1.46
N LEU A 154 -19.37 -0.41 0.51
CA LEU A 154 -19.07 -0.31 -0.92
C LEU A 154 -19.62 1.01 -1.46
N LEU A 155 -18.74 1.90 -1.87
CA LEU A 155 -19.09 3.18 -2.50
C LEU A 155 -19.14 3.03 -4.02
N ILE A 156 -20.26 3.45 -4.62
CA ILE A 156 -20.48 3.42 -6.06
C ILE A 156 -20.49 4.85 -6.60
N THR A 157 -19.61 5.13 -7.54
CA THR A 157 -19.46 6.46 -8.13
C THR A 157 -19.58 6.44 -9.65
N LYS A 158 -19.83 7.62 -10.21
CA LYS A 158 -19.74 7.89 -11.65
C LYS A 158 -18.47 8.69 -11.90
N ARG A 159 -17.54 8.15 -12.68
CA ARG A 159 -16.31 8.86 -13.06
C ARG A 159 -16.61 9.98 -14.06
N ARG A 160 -16.07 11.17 -13.81
CA ARG A 160 -16.10 12.34 -14.71
C ARG A 160 -14.68 12.94 -14.77
N GLY A 161 -13.85 12.44 -15.68
CA GLY A 161 -12.43 12.82 -15.74
C GLY A 161 -11.68 12.33 -14.50
N GLU A 162 -11.10 13.28 -13.77
CA GLU A 162 -10.38 13.05 -12.50
C GLU A 162 -11.28 13.07 -11.26
N GLN A 163 -12.55 13.46 -11.40
CA GLN A 163 -13.51 13.54 -10.30
C GLN A 163 -14.47 12.35 -10.27
N TYR A 164 -14.95 12.03 -9.07
CA TYR A 164 -15.97 11.01 -8.83
C TYR A 164 -17.25 11.69 -8.38
N THR A 165 -18.36 11.45 -9.06
CA THR A 165 -19.68 11.87 -8.55
C THR A 165 -20.29 10.72 -7.77
N TYR A 166 -20.62 10.97 -6.50
CA TYR A 166 -21.39 10.03 -5.69
C TYR A 166 -22.66 9.57 -6.42
N ASN A 167 -22.91 8.26 -6.43
CA ASN A 167 -24.12 7.68 -7.02
C ASN A 167 -24.94 6.91 -6.00
N THR A 168 -24.33 5.97 -5.27
CA THR A 168 -24.97 5.22 -4.18
C THR A 168 -23.89 4.54 -3.32
N HIS A 169 -24.25 4.00 -2.16
CA HIS A 169 -23.38 3.17 -1.33
C HIS A 169 -24.16 1.99 -0.77
N ILE A 170 -23.46 0.91 -0.45
CA ILE A 170 -24.01 -0.30 0.19
C ILE A 170 -23.20 -0.53 1.46
N PHE A 171 -23.84 -0.58 2.61
CA PHE A 171 -23.15 -0.98 3.84
C PHE A 171 -22.84 -2.48 3.79
N VAL A 172 -21.58 -2.82 4.03
CA VAL A 172 -21.13 -4.19 4.15
C VAL A 172 -21.54 -4.67 5.54
N SER A 173 -22.78 -5.17 5.63
CA SER A 173 -23.19 -6.00 6.75
C SER A 173 -22.75 -7.42 6.41
N ILE A 174 -21.94 -8.04 7.29
CA ILE A 174 -21.55 -9.44 7.15
C ILE A 174 -22.81 -10.28 7.39
N THR A 175 -23.65 -10.42 6.37
CA THR A 175 -24.80 -11.32 6.37
C THR A 175 -24.68 -12.20 5.13
N ALA A 176 -23.92 -13.28 5.30
CA ALA A 176 -23.70 -14.42 4.40
C ALA A 176 -23.25 -14.12 2.94
N PRO A 177 -22.31 -14.91 2.38
CA PRO A 177 -21.98 -14.82 0.96
C PRO A 177 -23.23 -15.06 0.10
N LEU A 178 -23.49 -14.15 -0.84
CA LEU A 178 -24.55 -14.31 -1.83
C LEU A 178 -24.32 -15.61 -2.60
N PRO A 179 -25.35 -16.46 -2.76
CA PRO A 179 -25.22 -17.66 -3.59
C PRO A 179 -24.91 -17.25 -5.03
N PRO A 180 -24.11 -18.06 -5.76
CA PRO A 180 -23.77 -17.77 -7.15
C PRO A 180 -25.04 -17.64 -8.00
N PRO A 181 -25.04 -16.76 -9.02
CA PRO A 181 -26.19 -16.59 -9.90
C PRO A 181 -26.51 -17.92 -10.58
N GLN A 182 -27.69 -18.46 -10.28
CA GLN A 182 -28.19 -19.66 -10.96
C GLN A 182 -28.41 -19.32 -12.44
N GLY A 183 -27.64 -19.96 -13.31
CA GLY A 183 -27.79 -19.84 -14.75
C GLY A 183 -29.24 -20.17 -15.12
N THR A 184 -29.89 -19.24 -15.81
CA THR A 184 -31.22 -19.46 -16.40
C THR A 184 -31.12 -20.64 -17.35
N GLY A 185 -31.67 -21.79 -16.93
CA GLY A 185 -31.91 -22.92 -17.81
C GLY A 185 -32.76 -22.46 -18.98
N LEU A 186 -32.21 -22.57 -20.19
CA LEU A 186 -32.97 -22.49 -21.43
C LEU A 186 -34.01 -23.61 -21.39
N GLY A 187 -35.26 -23.23 -21.11
CA GLY A 187 -36.41 -24.08 -21.33
C GLY A 187 -36.54 -24.32 -22.83
N VAL A 188 -36.11 -25.49 -23.28
CA VAL A 188 -36.45 -26.00 -24.61
C VAL A 188 -37.94 -26.34 -24.56
N GLY A 189 -38.76 -25.42 -25.05
CA GLY A 189 -40.19 -25.63 -25.25
C GLY A 189 -40.40 -26.70 -26.31
N GLY A 190 -40.83 -27.88 -25.88
CA GLY A 190 -41.48 -28.85 -26.76
C GLY A 190 -42.88 -28.35 -27.12
N GLN A 191 -43.08 -28.01 -28.39
CA GLN A 191 -44.40 -28.04 -29.01
C GLN A 191 -44.42 -29.19 -30.01
N GLY A 192 -45.37 -30.10 -29.78
CA GLY A 192 -45.74 -31.12 -30.76
C GLY A 192 -46.95 -30.70 -31.59
N LYS A 193 -47.28 -31.59 -32.53
CA LYS A 193 -48.47 -31.68 -33.41
C LYS A 193 -48.30 -30.89 -34.73
N SER A 194 -48.60 -31.43 -35.91
CA SER A 194 -49.30 -32.67 -36.32
C SER A 194 -48.63 -33.27 -37.55
#